data_AF-A0A1K1T3G0-F1
#
_entry.id   AF-A0A1K1T3G0-F1
#
_cell.length_a   1.000
_cell.length_b   1.000
_cell.length_c   1.000
_cell.angle_alpha   90.00
_cell.angle_beta   90.00
_cell.angle_gamma   90.00
#
_symmetry.space_group_name_H-M   'P 1'
#
loop_
_entity.id
_entity.type
_entity.pdbx_description
1 polymer ?
#
loop_
_entity_poly.entity_id
_entity_poly.type
_entity_poly.pdbx_seq_one_letter_code
_entity_poly.pdbx_strand_id
1 'polypeptide(L)'
;MVNYSVREKLDQDFYLSIKKNKDFLILGVVSSLIIWLIFKYYFPNPFFAYDSYQYLRDASKDINVSFRPIGYSKFILMMGAISKSPYLIVSVQFFFSQFSFLYFFITLRQVLGLGKPLSYILFAITCLNPLFIVTSNFILSDILFTGLSLIWFVQLLRIIYGCSKWITIIQSILLLILFSLRYNSLFFPIISTLAIILSPFKVKWKLLSLFIQYFLLFIFVEYTRMETRKVAGVSLFSPMSSWKVANDALYMYQNIFFQEKKETIPQEFTQLNYFVNNYYYSHQKKLKEETEGGIFFIFSFYSPLKQYLYSKYGAPVDFKKFAVLSPLYKRYGYYLIKSHPIEFVNFVVFPNFIKYWSPNCEIFDNKKFSAYNPSTSEDLTIIGKFIKYKKNSADSLPGDNIISQFYLFSLLFSISHILFILTSVSFIILKKNREFNYKIQTLIYLIFAVWILNFFFGVFSGPIVIRYEYFIFFMEVFSISFFTRSTDKISYN
;
A
#
# COMPACT_ATOMS: atom_id res chain seq x y z
N MET A 1 -40.50 6.70 2.99
CA MET A 1 -40.19 5.26 3.19
C MET A 1 -39.61 4.74 1.88
N VAL A 2 -38.30 4.48 1.80
CA VAL A 2 -37.70 3.86 0.59
C VAL A 2 -37.97 2.36 0.66
N ASN A 3 -38.70 1.85 -0.34
CA ASN A 3 -39.27 0.50 -0.44
C ASN A 3 -38.25 -0.61 -0.16
N TYR A 4 -38.63 -1.57 0.68
CA TYR A 4 -37.91 -2.83 0.89
C TYR A 4 -37.68 -3.59 -0.44
N SER A 5 -38.57 -3.43 -1.43
CA SER A 5 -38.49 -4.07 -2.76
C SER A 5 -37.28 -3.63 -3.61
N VAL A 6 -36.69 -2.46 -3.36
CA VAL A 6 -35.50 -2.00 -4.11
C VAL A 6 -34.22 -2.68 -3.60
N ARG A 7 -34.21 -3.14 -2.34
CA ARG A 7 -33.04 -3.78 -1.72
C ARG A 7 -32.85 -5.23 -2.16
N GLU A 8 -33.92 -6.01 -2.19
CA GLU A 8 -33.89 -7.39 -2.70
C GLU A 8 -33.47 -7.41 -4.17
N LYS A 9 -33.89 -6.41 -4.95
CA LYS A 9 -33.55 -6.28 -6.36
C LYS A 9 -32.05 -6.13 -6.61
N LEU A 10 -31.31 -5.37 -5.80
CA LEU A 10 -29.86 -5.16 -6.00
C LEU A 10 -29.00 -6.38 -5.63
N ASP A 11 -29.36 -7.10 -4.57
CA ASP A 11 -28.65 -8.34 -4.21
C ASP A 11 -29.02 -9.49 -5.17
N GLN A 12 -30.27 -9.53 -5.66
CA GLN A 12 -30.68 -10.40 -6.78
C GLN A 12 -29.96 -10.02 -8.08
N ASP A 13 -29.81 -8.73 -8.39
CA ASP A 13 -29.07 -8.24 -9.55
C ASP A 13 -27.60 -8.62 -9.50
N PHE A 14 -26.99 -8.64 -8.30
CA PHE A 14 -25.62 -9.14 -8.11
C PHE A 14 -25.53 -10.65 -8.38
N TYR A 15 -26.47 -11.44 -7.86
CA TYR A 15 -26.53 -12.87 -8.14
C TYR A 15 -26.76 -13.17 -9.64
N LEU A 16 -27.63 -12.40 -10.30
CA LEU A 16 -27.85 -12.48 -11.75
C LEU A 16 -26.60 -12.04 -12.52
N SER A 17 -25.86 -11.05 -12.03
CA SER A 17 -24.57 -10.63 -12.58
C SER A 17 -23.57 -11.78 -12.53
N ILE A 18 -23.45 -12.49 -11.40
CA ILE A 18 -22.60 -13.69 -11.30
C ILE A 18 -22.96 -14.70 -12.39
N LYS A 19 -24.26 -14.99 -12.59
CA LYS A 19 -24.71 -15.89 -13.66
C LYS A 19 -24.31 -15.41 -15.06
N LYS A 20 -24.48 -14.11 -15.36
CA LYS A 20 -24.09 -13.50 -16.66
C LYS A 20 -22.57 -13.44 -16.87
N ASN A 21 -21.79 -13.55 -15.80
CA ASN A 21 -20.33 -13.50 -15.80
C ASN A 21 -19.70 -14.89 -15.56
N LYS A 22 -20.48 -15.97 -15.65
CA LYS A 22 -20.02 -17.34 -15.35
C LYS A 22 -18.76 -17.72 -16.13
N ASP A 23 -18.67 -17.35 -17.40
CA ASP A 23 -17.52 -17.69 -18.24
C ASP A 23 -16.24 -17.02 -17.74
N PHE A 24 -16.29 -15.73 -17.36
CA PHE A 24 -15.15 -15.02 -16.77
C PHE A 24 -14.77 -15.58 -15.40
N LEU A 25 -15.76 -16.03 -14.60
CA LEU A 25 -15.50 -16.68 -13.32
C LEU A 25 -14.75 -18.00 -13.50
N ILE A 26 -15.24 -18.86 -14.39
CA ILE A 26 -14.61 -20.14 -14.69
C ILE A 26 -13.22 -19.90 -15.27
N LEU A 27 -13.10 -19.02 -16.26
CA LEU A 27 -11.83 -18.67 -16.87
C LEU A 27 -10.85 -18.13 -15.82
N GLY A 28 -11.30 -17.26 -14.91
CA GLY A 28 -10.49 -16.69 -13.84
C GLY A 28 -9.97 -17.75 -12.88
N VAL A 29 -10.84 -18.65 -12.41
CA VAL A 29 -10.46 -19.74 -11.50
C VAL A 29 -9.50 -20.72 -12.19
N VAL A 30 -9.82 -21.16 -13.40
CA VAL A 30 -9.00 -22.13 -14.15
C VAL A 30 -7.64 -21.53 -14.52
N SER A 31 -7.61 -20.31 -15.07
CA SER A 31 -6.35 -19.63 -15.41
C SER A 31 -5.51 -19.36 -14.17
N SER A 32 -6.10 -18.94 -13.05
CA SER A 32 -5.38 -18.76 -11.79
C SER A 32 -4.73 -20.06 -11.33
N LEU A 33 -5.46 -21.19 -11.37
CA LEU A 33 -4.92 -22.48 -10.99
C LEU A 33 -3.76 -22.91 -11.91
N ILE A 34 -3.91 -22.75 -13.23
CA ILE A 34 -2.87 -23.09 -14.21
C ILE A 34 -1.63 -22.21 -14.00
N ILE A 35 -1.81 -20.88 -13.88
CA ILE A 35 -0.72 -19.94 -13.60
C ILE A 35 0.00 -20.32 -12.31
N TRP A 36 -0.74 -20.64 -11.25
CA TRP A 36 -0.16 -21.06 -9.97
C TRP A 36 0.68 -22.33 -10.11
N LEU A 37 0.15 -23.37 -10.77
CA LEU A 37 0.83 -24.65 -10.94
C LEU A 37 2.10 -24.50 -11.78
N ILE A 38 2.01 -23.81 -12.92
CA ILE A 38 3.17 -23.52 -13.78
C ILE A 38 4.21 -22.72 -13.00
N PHE A 39 3.79 -21.65 -12.33
CA PHE A 39 4.70 -20.80 -11.57
C PHE A 39 5.38 -21.57 -10.44
N LYS A 40 4.66 -22.42 -9.71
CA LYS A 40 5.22 -23.23 -8.61
C LYS A 40 6.07 -24.41 -9.06
N TYR A 41 5.92 -24.84 -10.30
CA TYR A 41 6.85 -25.77 -10.92
C TYR A 41 8.24 -25.12 -11.08
N TYR A 42 8.30 -23.89 -11.61
CA TYR A 42 9.58 -23.16 -11.79
C TYR A 42 10.12 -22.51 -10.52
N PHE A 43 9.23 -22.03 -9.64
CA PHE A 43 9.55 -21.27 -8.42
C PHE A 43 8.95 -21.95 -7.18
N PRO A 44 9.51 -23.09 -6.74
CA PRO A 44 8.94 -23.90 -5.67
C PRO A 44 8.99 -23.21 -4.31
N ASN A 45 10.01 -22.38 -4.06
CA ASN A 45 10.18 -21.65 -2.81
C ASN A 45 9.59 -20.22 -2.88
N PRO A 46 9.16 -19.67 -1.74
CA PRO A 46 8.76 -18.27 -1.65
C PRO A 46 9.98 -17.35 -1.79
N PHE A 47 9.73 -16.13 -2.25
CA PHE A 47 10.72 -15.06 -2.30
C PHE A 47 10.72 -14.24 -1.02
N PHE A 48 11.87 -13.67 -0.68
CA PHE A 48 12.05 -12.83 0.50
C PHE A 48 12.63 -11.47 0.12
N ALA A 49 12.19 -10.45 0.82
CA ALA A 49 12.76 -9.11 0.80
C ALA A 49 13.16 -8.72 2.23
N TYR A 50 13.82 -7.58 2.40
CA TYR A 50 14.22 -7.06 3.72
C TYR A 50 13.06 -7.05 4.73
N ASP A 51 11.88 -6.59 4.28
CA ASP A 51 10.66 -6.56 5.11
C ASP A 51 10.19 -7.96 5.53
N SER A 52 10.41 -8.99 4.72
CA SER A 52 9.98 -10.37 4.99
C SER A 52 10.59 -10.91 6.28
N TYR A 53 11.88 -10.67 6.51
CA TYR A 53 12.56 -11.12 7.73
C TYR A 53 12.05 -10.42 8.97
N GLN A 54 11.71 -9.14 8.86
CA GLN A 54 11.10 -8.42 9.97
C GLN A 54 9.74 -9.04 10.32
N TYR A 55 8.88 -9.27 9.33
CA TYR A 55 7.58 -9.90 9.57
C TYR A 55 7.70 -11.30 10.18
N LEU A 56 8.62 -12.14 9.69
CA LEU A 56 8.86 -13.48 10.24
C LEU A 56 9.42 -13.42 11.67
N ARG A 57 10.36 -12.51 11.93
CA ARG A 57 10.93 -12.31 13.27
C ARG A 57 9.86 -11.89 14.26
N ASP A 58 9.01 -10.95 13.87
CA ASP A 58 7.91 -10.43 14.67
C ASP A 58 6.86 -11.51 14.94
N ALA A 59 6.50 -12.27 13.92
CA ALA A 59 5.62 -13.44 14.06
C ALA A 59 6.22 -14.48 15.01
N SER A 60 7.53 -14.74 14.92
CA SER A 60 8.20 -15.77 15.73
C SER A 60 8.27 -15.46 17.21
N LYS A 61 8.17 -14.17 17.56
CA LYS A 61 8.18 -13.65 18.92
C LYS A 61 6.79 -13.23 19.39
N ASP A 62 5.78 -13.42 18.54
CA ASP A 62 4.39 -13.00 18.76
C ASP A 62 4.25 -11.54 19.24
N ILE A 63 5.05 -10.62 18.68
CA ILE A 63 5.04 -9.23 19.15
C ILE A 63 3.79 -8.48 18.66
N ASN A 64 3.33 -7.53 19.49
CA ASN A 64 2.15 -6.73 19.20
C ASN A 64 2.45 -5.35 18.62
N VAL A 65 3.73 -4.94 18.61
CA VAL A 65 4.20 -3.66 18.05
C VAL A 65 5.57 -3.82 17.41
N SER A 66 5.78 -3.16 16.27
CA SER A 66 7.01 -3.23 15.48
C SER A 66 7.21 -1.97 14.63
N PHE A 67 8.29 -1.94 13.85
CA PHE A 67 8.58 -0.91 12.84
C PHE A 67 7.51 -0.86 11.74
N ARG A 68 6.95 -2.03 11.39
CA ARG A 68 5.87 -2.20 10.42
C ARG A 68 4.56 -2.51 11.15
N PRO A 69 3.39 -2.25 10.53
CA PRO A 69 2.11 -2.70 11.06
C PRO A 69 2.10 -4.23 11.27
N ILE A 70 1.53 -4.67 12.39
CA ILE A 70 1.66 -6.06 12.87
C ILE A 70 0.76 -7.07 12.17
N GLY A 71 -0.23 -6.61 11.40
CA GLY A 71 -1.29 -7.47 10.87
C GLY A 71 -0.73 -8.59 9.99
N TYR A 72 0.31 -8.30 9.21
CA TYR A 72 0.91 -9.31 8.34
C TYR A 72 1.75 -10.33 9.11
N SER A 73 2.44 -9.91 10.19
CA SER A 73 3.12 -10.85 11.10
C SER A 73 2.12 -11.79 11.78
N LYS A 74 0.96 -11.29 12.20
CA LYS A 74 -0.12 -12.12 12.76
C LYS A 74 -0.73 -13.06 11.71
N PHE A 75 -0.85 -12.62 10.46
CA PHE A 75 -1.23 -13.49 9.35
C PHE A 75 -0.24 -14.64 9.13
N ILE A 76 1.08 -14.35 9.12
CA ILE A 76 2.12 -15.38 9.03
C ILE A 76 2.01 -16.38 10.20
N LEU A 77 1.85 -15.88 11.42
CA LEU A 77 1.70 -16.72 12.61
C LEU A 77 0.52 -17.68 12.47
N MET A 78 -0.64 -17.17 12.04
CA MET A 78 -1.84 -17.96 11.78
C MET A 78 -1.60 -19.02 10.69
N MET A 79 -0.94 -18.67 9.59
CA MET A 79 -0.63 -19.63 8.52
C MET A 79 0.36 -20.71 8.99
N GLY A 80 1.39 -20.32 9.73
CA GLY A 80 2.38 -21.25 10.27
C GLY A 80 1.82 -22.25 11.28
N ALA A 81 0.74 -21.87 11.99
CA ALA A 81 0.00 -22.78 12.86
C ALA A 81 -0.77 -23.86 12.07
N ILE A 82 -1.19 -23.56 10.84
CA ILE A 82 -1.91 -24.50 9.96
C ILE A 82 -0.92 -25.46 9.27
N SER A 83 0.14 -24.93 8.65
CA SER A 83 1.15 -25.75 7.99
C SER A 83 2.46 -25.01 7.82
N LYS A 84 3.56 -25.77 7.82
CA LYS A 84 4.90 -25.28 7.45
C LYS A 84 5.24 -25.50 5.98
N SER A 85 4.26 -25.79 5.13
CA SER A 85 4.49 -25.97 3.69
C SER A 85 5.03 -24.68 3.06
N PRO A 86 6.06 -24.74 2.19
CA PRO A 86 6.56 -23.57 1.47
C PRO A 86 5.53 -22.95 0.51
N TYR A 87 4.44 -23.66 0.24
CA TYR A 87 3.37 -23.19 -0.63
C TYR A 87 2.24 -22.48 0.14
N LEU A 88 2.01 -22.74 1.43
CA LEU A 88 0.76 -22.33 2.09
C LEU A 88 0.55 -20.81 2.06
N ILE A 89 1.49 -20.04 2.61
CA ILE A 89 1.36 -18.57 2.73
C ILE A 89 1.17 -17.92 1.35
N VAL A 90 2.02 -18.29 0.40
CA VAL A 90 2.03 -17.73 -0.95
C VAL A 90 0.81 -18.17 -1.78
N SER A 91 0.33 -19.40 -1.59
CA SER A 91 -0.94 -19.87 -2.20
C SER A 91 -2.11 -19.04 -1.69
N VAL A 92 -2.21 -18.86 -0.37
CA VAL A 92 -3.31 -18.10 0.23
C VAL A 92 -3.30 -16.66 -0.27
N GLN A 93 -2.13 -16.01 -0.32
CA GLN A 93 -1.98 -14.67 -0.90
C GLN A 93 -2.44 -14.62 -2.36
N PHE A 94 -1.97 -15.55 -3.18
CA PHE A 94 -2.30 -15.58 -4.60
C PHE A 94 -3.79 -15.82 -4.84
N PHE A 95 -4.36 -16.89 -4.30
CA PHE A 95 -5.78 -17.20 -4.54
C PHE A 95 -6.72 -16.18 -3.91
N PHE A 96 -6.36 -15.60 -2.76
CA PHE A 96 -7.12 -14.51 -2.17
C PHE A 96 -7.10 -13.27 -3.07
N SER A 97 -5.93 -12.86 -3.59
CA SER A 97 -5.84 -11.72 -4.50
C SER A 97 -6.59 -11.97 -5.82
N GLN A 98 -6.52 -13.17 -6.38
CA GLN A 98 -7.31 -13.54 -7.57
C GLN A 98 -8.82 -13.47 -7.31
N PHE A 99 -9.27 -13.94 -6.14
CA PHE A 99 -10.66 -13.75 -5.72
C PHE A 99 -11.03 -12.26 -5.64
N SER A 100 -10.19 -11.42 -5.04
CA SER A 100 -10.40 -9.96 -4.98
C SER A 100 -10.47 -9.33 -6.37
N PHE A 101 -9.59 -9.71 -7.29
CA PHE A 101 -9.55 -9.20 -8.66
C PHE A 101 -10.80 -9.57 -9.44
N LEU A 102 -11.24 -10.83 -9.33
CA LEU A 102 -12.49 -11.29 -9.96
C LEU A 102 -13.71 -10.59 -9.37
N TYR A 103 -13.77 -10.44 -8.04
CA TYR A 103 -14.87 -9.72 -7.38
C TYR A 103 -14.93 -8.25 -7.81
N PHE A 104 -13.77 -7.59 -7.90
CA PHE A 104 -13.65 -6.25 -8.47
C PHE A 104 -14.14 -6.22 -9.91
N PHE A 105 -13.55 -7.03 -10.80
CA PHE A 105 -13.90 -7.09 -12.21
C PHE A 105 -15.40 -7.29 -12.48
N ILE A 106 -16.03 -8.25 -11.78
CA ILE A 106 -17.47 -8.53 -11.96
C ILE A 106 -18.33 -7.37 -11.50
N THR A 107 -17.97 -6.75 -10.37
CA THR A 107 -18.65 -5.56 -9.87
C THR A 107 -18.53 -4.44 -10.90
N LEU A 108 -17.35 -4.23 -11.48
CA LEU A 108 -17.15 -3.20 -12.49
C LEU A 108 -17.98 -3.46 -13.74
N ARG A 109 -17.99 -4.70 -14.24
CA ARG A 109 -18.78 -5.06 -15.41
C ARG A 109 -20.28 -4.86 -15.16
N GLN A 110 -20.75 -5.09 -13.93
CA GLN A 110 -22.12 -4.80 -13.54
C GLN A 110 -22.41 -3.30 -13.49
N VAL A 111 -21.55 -2.51 -12.83
CA VAL A 111 -21.78 -1.08 -12.60
C VAL A 111 -21.66 -0.27 -13.91
N LEU A 112 -20.71 -0.62 -14.78
CA LEU A 112 -20.44 0.11 -16.03
C LEU A 112 -21.13 -0.51 -17.26
N GLY A 113 -21.62 -1.74 -17.13
CA GLY A 113 -22.20 -2.50 -18.23
C GLY A 113 -21.20 -2.75 -19.36
N LEU A 114 -19.93 -3.03 -19.08
CA LEU A 114 -18.83 -3.07 -20.06
C LEU A 114 -19.11 -3.96 -21.28
N GLY A 115 -18.68 -3.50 -22.46
CA GLY A 115 -18.73 -4.26 -23.71
C GLY A 115 -17.74 -5.43 -23.71
N LYS A 116 -17.91 -6.39 -24.62
CA LYS A 116 -17.06 -7.61 -24.66
C LYS A 116 -15.56 -7.30 -24.81
N PRO A 117 -15.09 -6.47 -25.76
CA PRO A 117 -13.65 -6.22 -25.95
C PRO A 117 -13.00 -5.62 -24.69
N LEU A 118 -13.60 -4.56 -24.15
CA LEU A 118 -13.11 -3.89 -22.95
C LEU A 118 -13.13 -4.82 -21.72
N SER A 119 -14.12 -5.71 -21.63
CA SER A 119 -14.18 -6.72 -20.57
C SER A 119 -13.01 -7.71 -20.65
N TYR A 120 -12.62 -8.16 -21.84
CA TYR A 120 -11.46 -9.06 -22.01
C TYR A 120 -10.14 -8.36 -21.67
N ILE A 121 -9.95 -7.11 -22.10
CA ILE A 121 -8.75 -6.33 -21.79
C ILE A 121 -8.63 -6.13 -20.27
N LEU A 122 -9.70 -5.68 -19.62
CA LEU A 122 -9.73 -5.50 -18.17
C LEU A 122 -9.51 -6.81 -17.42
N PHE A 123 -10.11 -7.90 -17.89
CA PHE A 123 -9.90 -9.23 -17.32
C PHE A 123 -8.42 -9.65 -17.42
N ALA A 124 -7.78 -9.45 -18.58
CA ALA A 124 -6.37 -9.77 -18.76
C ALA A 124 -5.46 -8.94 -17.83
N ILE A 125 -5.68 -7.62 -17.75
CA ILE A 125 -4.90 -6.72 -16.87
C ILE A 125 -5.12 -7.05 -15.38
N THR A 126 -6.30 -7.51 -14.99
CA THR A 126 -6.62 -7.80 -13.58
C THR A 126 -6.24 -9.20 -13.14
N CYS A 127 -6.59 -10.23 -13.91
CA CYS A 127 -6.47 -11.62 -13.47
C CYS A 127 -5.23 -12.32 -14.06
N LEU A 128 -4.79 -11.93 -15.27
CA LEU A 128 -3.69 -12.58 -16.00
C LEU A 128 -2.36 -11.83 -15.94
N ASN A 129 -2.27 -10.78 -15.13
CA ASN A 129 -1.08 -9.96 -15.05
C ASN A 129 0.05 -10.68 -14.27
N PRO A 130 1.21 -10.94 -14.90
CA PRO A 130 2.29 -11.73 -14.30
C PRO A 130 2.92 -11.05 -13.07
N LEU A 131 2.75 -9.74 -12.92
CA LEU A 131 3.20 -9.01 -11.73
C LEU A 131 2.60 -9.60 -10.45
N PHE A 132 1.34 -10.02 -10.47
CA PHE A 132 0.65 -10.44 -9.26
C PHE A 132 1.04 -11.83 -8.77
N ILE A 133 1.33 -12.77 -9.68
CA ILE A 133 1.85 -14.08 -9.26
C ILE A 133 3.25 -13.94 -8.67
N VAL A 134 4.10 -13.09 -9.26
CA VAL A 134 5.45 -12.84 -8.76
C VAL A 134 5.39 -12.16 -7.39
N THR A 135 4.61 -11.09 -7.23
CA THR A 135 4.45 -10.41 -5.94
C THR A 135 3.81 -11.33 -4.89
N SER A 136 2.84 -12.17 -5.29
CA SER A 136 2.24 -13.15 -4.37
C SER A 136 3.22 -14.21 -3.87
N ASN A 137 4.32 -14.43 -4.60
CA ASN A 137 5.36 -15.34 -4.16
C ASN A 137 6.29 -14.73 -3.11
N PHE A 138 6.27 -13.41 -2.90
CA PHE A 138 7.00 -12.78 -1.82
C PHE A 138 6.26 -12.93 -0.48
N ILE A 139 7.02 -13.14 0.60
CA ILE A 139 6.50 -13.02 1.97
C ILE A 139 6.39 -11.55 2.34
N LEU A 140 5.40 -10.87 1.76
CA LEU A 140 5.11 -9.45 1.94
C LEU A 140 3.61 -9.17 2.03
N SER A 141 3.25 -8.08 2.70
CA SER A 141 1.85 -7.66 2.86
C SER A 141 1.24 -7.04 1.61
N ASP A 142 2.04 -6.68 0.60
CA ASP A 142 1.64 -5.83 -0.53
C ASP A 142 0.44 -6.39 -1.29
N ILE A 143 0.51 -7.62 -1.80
CA ILE A 143 -0.57 -8.19 -2.62
C ILE A 143 -1.84 -8.45 -1.81
N LEU A 144 -1.70 -8.87 -0.56
CA LEU A 144 -2.83 -9.12 0.34
C LEU A 144 -3.54 -7.80 0.64
N PHE A 145 -2.77 -6.74 0.90
CA PHE A 145 -3.28 -5.39 1.09
C PHE A 145 -3.97 -4.86 -0.17
N THR A 146 -3.40 -5.05 -1.36
CA THR A 146 -4.03 -4.68 -2.64
C THR A 146 -5.37 -5.40 -2.82
N GLY A 147 -5.41 -6.72 -2.63
CA GLY A 147 -6.64 -7.51 -2.74
C GLY A 147 -7.72 -7.07 -1.76
N LEU A 148 -7.36 -6.80 -0.50
CA LEU A 148 -8.29 -6.28 0.50
C LEU A 148 -8.75 -4.85 0.18
N SER A 149 -7.88 -4.00 -0.38
CA SER A 149 -8.21 -2.63 -0.78
C SER A 149 -9.20 -2.61 -1.95
N LEU A 150 -9.09 -3.55 -2.89
CA LEU A 150 -10.07 -3.70 -3.96
C LEU A 150 -11.43 -4.18 -3.42
N ILE A 151 -11.45 -5.15 -2.51
CA ILE A 151 -12.68 -5.56 -1.82
C ILE A 151 -13.30 -4.36 -1.09
N TRP A 152 -12.47 -3.57 -0.39
CA TRP A 152 -12.90 -2.37 0.32
C TRP A 152 -13.53 -1.36 -0.63
N PHE A 153 -12.89 -1.08 -1.76
CA PHE A 153 -13.43 -0.16 -2.76
C PHE A 153 -14.74 -0.66 -3.36
N VAL A 154 -14.83 -1.95 -3.72
CA VAL A 154 -16.07 -2.58 -4.20
C VAL A 154 -17.20 -2.45 -3.18
N GLN A 155 -16.91 -2.65 -1.90
CA GLN A 155 -17.91 -2.48 -0.85
C GLN A 155 -18.39 -1.03 -0.72
N LEU A 156 -17.52 -0.02 -0.93
CA LEU A 156 -17.94 1.38 -1.01
C LEU A 156 -18.92 1.61 -2.17
N LEU A 157 -18.65 1.02 -3.34
CA LEU A 157 -19.57 1.07 -4.47
C LEU A 157 -20.93 0.49 -4.11
N ARG A 158 -20.94 -0.68 -3.47
CA ARG A 158 -22.19 -1.33 -3.03
C ARG A 158 -22.95 -0.49 -1.99
N ILE A 159 -22.24 0.18 -1.09
CA ILE A 159 -22.84 1.11 -0.12
C ILE A 159 -23.52 2.28 -0.85
N ILE A 160 -22.84 2.91 -1.81
CA ILE A 160 -23.38 4.02 -2.60
C ILE A 160 -24.60 3.58 -3.42
N TYR A 161 -24.56 2.38 -4.00
CA TYR A 161 -25.67 1.87 -4.81
C TYR A 161 -26.87 1.40 -3.97
N GLY A 162 -26.72 1.29 -2.64
CA GLY A 162 -27.80 1.01 -1.71
C GLY A 162 -28.00 -0.47 -1.37
N CYS A 163 -26.95 -1.29 -1.46
CA CYS A 163 -26.97 -2.71 -1.07
C CYS A 163 -27.19 -2.91 0.44
N SER A 164 -27.13 -4.17 0.89
CA SER A 164 -27.31 -4.55 2.30
C SER A 164 -26.51 -3.69 3.29
N LYS A 165 -27.21 -3.19 4.33
CA LYS A 165 -26.63 -2.42 5.45
C LYS A 165 -25.52 -3.17 6.20
N TRP A 166 -25.53 -4.50 6.19
CA TRP A 166 -24.50 -5.31 6.83
C TRP A 166 -23.11 -5.12 6.20
N ILE A 167 -23.07 -4.68 4.94
CA ILE A 167 -21.83 -4.33 4.25
C ILE A 167 -21.09 -3.22 4.99
N THR A 168 -21.76 -2.29 5.68
CA THR A 168 -21.05 -1.22 6.41
C THR A 168 -20.30 -1.74 7.65
N ILE A 169 -20.80 -2.79 8.28
CA ILE A 169 -20.12 -3.46 9.40
C ILE A 169 -18.91 -4.24 8.88
N ILE A 170 -19.11 -5.02 7.81
CA ILE A 170 -18.01 -5.75 7.14
C ILE A 170 -16.94 -4.77 6.67
N GLN A 171 -17.33 -3.63 6.10
CA GLN A 171 -16.43 -2.56 5.67
C GLN A 171 -15.61 -2.00 6.84
N SER A 172 -16.21 -1.83 8.01
CA SER A 172 -15.53 -1.32 9.20
C SER A 172 -14.48 -2.32 9.72
N ILE A 173 -14.80 -3.62 9.71
CA ILE A 173 -13.86 -4.69 10.05
C ILE A 173 -12.74 -4.78 9.02
N LEU A 174 -13.08 -4.68 7.74
CA LEU A 174 -12.11 -4.68 6.64
C LEU A 174 -11.15 -3.50 6.73
N LEU A 175 -11.63 -2.32 7.08
CA LEU A 175 -10.80 -1.15 7.36
C LEU A 175 -9.82 -1.42 8.50
N LEU A 176 -10.28 -2.00 9.61
CA LEU A 176 -9.40 -2.38 10.72
C LEU A 176 -8.29 -3.34 10.25
N ILE A 177 -8.64 -4.35 9.46
CA ILE A 177 -7.66 -5.30 8.89
C ILE A 177 -6.65 -4.55 8.01
N LEU A 178 -7.11 -3.72 7.07
CA LEU A 178 -6.25 -2.92 6.20
C LEU A 178 -5.30 -2.02 7.00
N PHE A 179 -5.82 -1.35 8.03
CA PHE A 179 -5.07 -0.47 8.94
C PHE A 179 -4.00 -1.22 9.73
N SER A 180 -4.26 -2.48 10.07
CA SER A 180 -3.29 -3.36 10.72
C SER A 180 -2.21 -3.88 9.76
N LEU A 181 -2.49 -3.92 8.45
CA LEU A 181 -1.57 -4.45 7.44
C LEU A 181 -0.61 -3.38 6.92
N ARG A 182 -1.10 -2.17 6.61
CA ARG A 182 -0.29 -1.08 6.05
C ARG A 182 -0.80 0.30 6.47
N TYR A 183 0.14 1.21 6.70
CA TYR A 183 -0.18 2.61 6.97
C TYR A 183 -0.77 3.35 5.75
N ASN A 184 -0.64 2.82 4.52
CA ASN A 184 -1.28 3.40 3.34
C ASN A 184 -2.81 3.50 3.49
N SER A 185 -3.45 2.67 4.31
CA SER A 185 -4.90 2.81 4.55
C SER A 185 -5.27 3.90 5.56
N LEU A 186 -4.34 4.74 6.01
CA LEU A 186 -4.63 5.82 6.97
C LEU A 186 -5.68 6.80 6.45
N PHE A 187 -5.75 7.01 5.14
CA PHE A 187 -6.75 7.89 4.52
C PHE A 187 -8.06 7.17 4.13
N PHE A 188 -8.11 5.84 4.17
CA PHE A 188 -9.29 5.07 3.79
C PHE A 188 -10.54 5.37 4.66
N PRO A 189 -10.43 5.65 5.97
CA PRO A 189 -11.58 6.04 6.79
C PRO A 189 -12.26 7.31 6.28
N ILE A 190 -11.48 8.27 5.75
CA ILE A 190 -12.01 9.52 5.18
C ILE A 190 -12.87 9.22 3.95
N ILE A 191 -12.35 8.42 3.03
CA ILE A 191 -13.08 7.98 1.83
C ILE A 191 -14.33 7.18 2.19
N SER A 192 -14.22 6.29 3.18
CA SER A 192 -15.35 5.46 3.63
C SER A 192 -16.45 6.31 4.26
N THR A 193 -16.08 7.34 5.02
CA THR A 193 -17.00 8.34 5.57
C THR A 193 -17.75 9.06 4.46
N LEU A 194 -17.06 9.52 3.41
CA LEU A 194 -17.71 10.15 2.25
C LEU A 194 -18.73 9.20 1.60
N ALA A 195 -18.36 7.96 1.33
CA ALA A 195 -19.28 6.98 0.73
C ALA A 195 -20.51 6.68 1.62
N ILE A 196 -20.32 6.57 2.94
CA ILE A 196 -21.42 6.34 3.89
C ILE A 196 -22.36 7.56 3.93
N ILE A 197 -21.82 8.78 3.96
CA ILE A 197 -22.61 10.01 3.94
C ILE A 197 -23.42 10.13 2.65
N LEU A 198 -22.82 9.79 1.50
CA LEU A 198 -23.46 9.86 0.19
C LEU A 198 -24.40 8.68 -0.10
N SER A 199 -24.39 7.63 0.73
CA SER A 199 -25.25 6.45 0.56
C SER A 199 -26.75 6.78 0.74
N PRO A 200 -27.67 5.97 0.17
CA PRO A 200 -29.12 6.14 0.35
C PRO A 200 -29.62 5.62 1.72
N PHE A 201 -28.72 5.29 2.67
CA PHE A 201 -29.10 4.76 3.97
C PHE A 201 -29.78 5.82 4.86
N LYS A 202 -30.66 5.35 5.76
CA LYS A 202 -31.26 6.22 6.78
C LYS A 202 -30.17 6.76 7.71
N VAL A 203 -30.33 7.98 8.22
CA VAL A 203 -29.36 8.68 9.10
C VAL A 203 -28.89 7.79 10.26
N LYS A 204 -29.79 7.05 10.93
CA LYS A 204 -29.44 6.12 12.01
C LYS A 204 -28.38 5.08 11.60
N TRP A 205 -28.49 4.53 10.39
CA TRP A 205 -27.52 3.55 9.86
C TRP A 205 -26.21 4.22 9.44
N LYS A 206 -26.26 5.45 8.93
CA LYS A 206 -25.04 6.23 8.64
C LYS A 206 -24.26 6.48 9.94
N LEU A 207 -24.92 7.00 10.97
CA LEU A 207 -24.31 7.27 12.28
C LEU A 207 -23.75 5.99 12.93
N LEU A 208 -24.52 4.90 12.93
CA LEU A 208 -24.04 3.62 13.47
C LEU A 208 -22.80 3.11 12.70
N SER A 209 -22.79 3.22 11.38
CA SER A 209 -21.66 2.77 10.55
C SER A 209 -20.40 3.61 10.82
N LEU A 210 -20.55 4.94 10.90
CA LEU A 210 -19.45 5.83 11.24
C LEU A 210 -18.94 5.58 12.66
N PHE A 211 -19.84 5.39 13.62
CA PHE A 211 -19.49 5.06 14.99
C PHE A 211 -18.66 3.77 15.05
N ILE A 212 -19.15 2.66 14.47
CA ILE A 212 -18.42 1.38 14.47
C ILE A 212 -17.06 1.53 13.79
N GLN A 213 -17.00 2.18 12.62
CA GLN A 213 -15.75 2.41 11.88
C GLN A 213 -14.69 3.10 12.75
N TYR A 214 -15.03 4.27 13.31
CA TYR A 214 -14.07 5.04 14.09
C TYR A 214 -13.79 4.44 15.46
N PHE A 215 -14.78 3.77 16.07
CA PHE A 215 -14.60 3.07 17.34
C PHE A 215 -13.58 1.93 17.23
N LEU A 216 -13.68 1.08 16.19
CA LEU A 216 -12.73 -0.01 15.95
C LEU A 216 -11.31 0.52 15.69
N LEU A 217 -11.19 1.56 14.87
CA LEU A 217 -9.91 2.20 14.58
C LEU A 217 -9.30 2.85 15.82
N PHE A 218 -10.12 3.53 16.63
CA PHE A 218 -9.69 4.14 17.89
C PHE A 218 -9.15 3.10 18.86
N ILE A 219 -9.89 2.00 19.06
CA ILE A 219 -9.42 0.88 19.91
C ILE A 219 -8.07 0.37 19.43
N PHE A 220 -7.91 0.17 18.12
CA PHE A 220 -6.65 -0.34 17.57
C PHE A 220 -5.49 0.65 17.75
N VAL A 221 -5.73 1.94 17.52
CA VAL A 221 -4.72 3.00 17.72
C VAL A 221 -4.31 3.06 19.19
N GLU A 222 -5.26 3.07 20.11
CA GLU A 222 -4.97 3.12 21.55
C GLU A 222 -4.28 1.85 22.04
N TYR A 223 -4.72 0.67 21.58
CA TYR A 223 -4.03 -0.59 21.85
C TYR A 223 -2.56 -0.52 21.42
N THR A 224 -2.29 -0.07 20.19
CA THR A 224 -0.92 0.08 19.66
C THR A 224 -0.10 1.07 20.47
N ARG A 225 -0.71 2.20 20.89
CA ARG A 225 -0.06 3.20 21.75
C ARG A 225 0.28 2.65 23.13
N MET A 226 -0.61 1.84 23.72
CA MET A 226 -0.41 1.19 25.01
C MET A 226 0.71 0.16 24.92
N GLU A 227 0.71 -0.70 23.91
CA GLU A 227 1.77 -1.69 23.69
C GLU A 227 3.12 -1.02 23.43
N THR A 228 3.15 0.07 22.66
CA THR A 228 4.39 0.85 22.45
C THR A 228 4.89 1.46 23.77
N ARG A 229 3.98 1.96 24.63
CA ARG A 229 4.34 2.47 25.96
C ARG A 229 4.91 1.37 26.84
N LYS A 230 4.34 0.16 26.82
CA LYS A 230 4.86 -0.99 27.58
C LYS A 230 6.28 -1.37 27.15
N VAL A 231 6.54 -1.40 25.84
CA VAL A 231 7.84 -1.84 25.30
C VAL A 231 8.91 -0.75 25.41
N ALA A 232 8.57 0.51 25.10
CA ALA A 232 9.51 1.59 24.89
C ALA A 232 9.33 2.81 25.80
N GLY A 233 8.34 2.83 26.68
CA GLY A 233 8.05 3.97 27.55
C GLY A 233 7.43 5.17 26.83
N VAL A 234 7.26 5.13 25.50
CA VAL A 234 6.68 6.20 24.70
C VAL A 234 5.32 5.79 24.12
N SER A 235 4.35 6.70 24.12
CA SER A 235 2.99 6.42 23.65
C SER A 235 2.79 6.92 22.22
N LEU A 236 3.28 6.15 21.25
CA LEU A 236 3.16 6.45 19.82
C LEU A 236 2.39 5.36 19.08
N PHE A 237 1.58 5.76 18.10
CA PHE A 237 0.93 4.81 17.19
C PHE A 237 1.91 4.25 16.14
N SER A 238 2.82 5.09 15.65
CA SER A 238 3.85 4.68 14.70
C SER A 238 5.16 5.42 15.00
N PRO A 239 6.14 4.73 15.60
CA PRO A 239 7.51 5.22 15.68
C PRO A 239 8.11 5.53 14.30
N MET A 240 7.83 4.66 13.31
CA MET A 240 8.38 4.80 11.95
C MET A 240 8.00 6.12 11.28
N SER A 241 6.76 6.62 11.46
CA SER A 241 6.36 7.91 10.90
C SER A 241 7.19 9.07 11.46
N SER A 242 7.58 8.99 12.73
CA SER A 242 8.43 10.00 13.38
C SER A 242 9.84 10.02 12.80
N TRP A 243 10.40 8.84 12.51
CA TRP A 243 11.66 8.70 11.80
C TRP A 243 11.58 9.19 10.36
N LYS A 244 10.46 8.95 9.68
CA LYS A 244 10.24 9.42 8.31
C LYS A 244 10.28 10.94 8.20
N VAL A 245 9.66 11.67 9.14
CA VAL A 245 9.73 13.14 9.18
C VAL A 245 11.19 13.62 9.30
N ALA A 246 11.98 13.02 10.19
CA ALA A 246 13.40 13.38 10.32
C ALA A 246 14.22 13.02 9.07
N ASN A 247 13.98 11.84 8.50
CA ASN A 247 14.62 11.41 7.27
C ASN A 247 14.38 12.39 6.12
N ASP A 248 13.13 12.81 5.93
CA ASP A 248 12.75 13.75 4.88
C ASP A 248 13.36 15.12 5.11
N ALA A 249 13.35 15.58 6.37
CA ALA A 249 14.03 16.82 6.75
C ALA A 249 15.53 16.76 6.41
N LEU A 250 16.20 15.63 6.63
CA LEU A 250 17.62 15.47 6.28
C LEU A 250 17.87 15.43 4.77
N TYR A 251 16.95 14.84 3.99
CA TYR A 251 17.01 14.91 2.52
C TYR A 251 16.90 16.33 1.98
N MET A 252 16.15 17.20 2.64
CA MET A 252 16.17 18.63 2.36
C MET A 252 17.49 19.24 2.84
N TYR A 253 17.85 19.00 4.10
CA TYR A 253 18.97 19.63 4.79
C TYR A 253 20.31 19.43 4.06
N GLN A 254 20.54 18.25 3.48
CA GLN A 254 21.76 17.97 2.69
C GLN A 254 22.00 18.98 1.55
N ASN A 255 20.95 19.57 0.98
CA ASN A 255 21.05 20.46 -0.16
C ASN A 255 21.31 21.91 0.26
N ILE A 256 21.02 22.26 1.52
CA ILE A 256 21.13 23.62 2.04
C ILE A 256 22.21 23.77 3.11
N PHE A 257 22.74 22.66 3.63
CA PHE A 257 23.68 22.64 4.75
C PHE A 257 24.85 23.63 4.65
N PHE A 258 25.47 23.75 3.47
CA PHE A 258 26.62 24.64 3.26
C PHE A 258 26.25 26.09 2.96
N GLN A 259 24.98 26.36 2.66
CA GLN A 259 24.45 27.69 2.37
C GLN A 259 23.75 28.30 3.59
N GLU A 260 23.37 27.46 4.55
CA GLU A 260 22.67 27.86 5.75
C GLU A 260 23.57 28.70 6.65
N LYS A 261 23.06 29.85 7.11
CA LYS A 261 23.68 30.56 8.22
C LYS A 261 23.50 29.70 9.46
N LYS A 262 24.53 29.60 10.32
CA LYS A 262 24.44 28.86 11.59
C LYS A 262 23.36 29.47 12.48
N GLU A 263 22.12 29.00 12.34
CA GLU A 263 21.01 29.38 13.20
C GLU A 263 21.26 28.87 14.61
N THR A 264 20.71 29.57 15.61
CA THR A 264 20.73 29.12 16.99
C THR A 264 19.76 27.94 17.15
N ILE A 265 20.32 26.74 17.12
CA ILE A 265 19.56 25.50 17.26
C ILE A 265 19.12 25.33 18.73
N PRO A 266 17.84 24.98 18.99
CA PRO A 266 17.37 24.68 20.34
C PRO A 266 18.24 23.66 21.08
N GLN A 267 18.44 23.87 22.39
CA GLN A 267 19.34 23.06 23.22
C GLN A 267 19.01 21.55 23.18
N GLU A 268 17.72 21.20 23.05
CA GLU A 268 17.30 19.80 22.96
C GLU A 268 17.83 19.07 21.71
N PHE A 269 18.19 19.81 20.65
CA PHE A 269 18.68 19.24 19.40
C PHE A 269 20.19 19.29 19.27
N THR A 270 20.91 19.99 20.15
CA THR A 270 22.36 20.24 20.01
C THR A 270 23.16 18.95 19.81
N GLN A 271 22.89 17.90 20.60
CA GLN A 271 23.61 16.63 20.46
C GLN A 271 23.28 15.92 19.14
N LEU A 272 22.01 15.86 18.75
CA LEU A 272 21.63 15.23 17.48
C LEU A 272 22.21 16.00 16.29
N ASN A 273 22.13 17.33 16.34
CA ASN A 273 22.63 18.21 15.30
C ASN A 273 24.16 18.09 15.13
N TYR A 274 24.90 17.82 16.21
CA TYR A 274 26.33 17.51 16.12
C TYR A 274 26.60 16.29 15.22
N PHE A 275 25.85 15.20 15.38
CA PHE A 275 26.00 14.02 14.50
C PHE A 275 25.60 14.32 13.06
N VAL A 276 24.53 15.10 12.86
CA VAL A 276 24.07 15.53 11.54
C VAL A 276 25.14 16.38 10.83
N ASN A 277 25.67 17.40 11.51
CA ASN A 277 26.71 18.27 10.95
C ASN A 277 27.99 17.48 10.64
N ASN A 278 28.44 16.63 11.56
CA ASN A 278 29.61 15.79 11.36
C ASN A 278 29.47 14.88 10.15
N TYR A 279 28.28 14.30 9.94
CA TYR A 279 27.99 13.47 8.77
C TYR A 279 28.17 14.28 7.47
N TYR A 280 27.56 15.47 7.38
CA TYR A 280 27.67 16.29 6.16
C TYR A 280 29.07 16.84 5.90
N TYR A 281 29.81 17.23 6.95
CA TYR A 281 31.21 17.65 6.79
C TYR A 281 32.12 16.50 6.33
N SER A 282 31.86 15.25 6.75
CA SER A 282 32.69 14.10 6.40
C SER A 282 32.34 13.43 5.06
N HIS A 283 31.10 13.54 4.59
CA HIS A 283 30.60 12.80 3.41
C HIS A 283 30.35 13.67 2.16
N GLN A 284 30.92 14.87 2.11
CA GLN A 284 30.65 15.90 1.07
C GLN A 284 30.65 15.40 -0.39
N LYS A 285 31.48 14.41 -0.75
CA LYS A 285 31.61 13.89 -2.13
C LYS A 285 30.70 12.69 -2.47
N LYS A 286 30.14 11.96 -1.50
CA LYS A 286 29.38 10.70 -1.72
C LYS A 286 27.85 10.81 -1.55
N LEU A 287 27.35 11.96 -1.12
CA LEU A 287 25.94 12.17 -0.74
C LEU A 287 24.91 11.97 -1.87
N LYS A 288 25.29 12.13 -3.15
CA LYS A 288 24.35 12.01 -4.29
C LYS A 288 24.03 10.57 -4.70
N GLU A 289 24.94 9.62 -4.50
CA GLU A 289 24.74 8.22 -4.93
C GLU A 289 24.01 7.39 -3.87
N GLU A 290 24.14 7.75 -2.59
CA GLU A 290 23.60 6.97 -1.46
C GLU A 290 22.09 7.22 -1.19
N THR A 291 21.48 8.21 -1.86
CA THR A 291 20.22 8.84 -1.43
C THR A 291 18.96 8.45 -2.23
N GLU A 292 19.07 7.64 -3.27
CA GLU A 292 17.97 7.39 -4.24
C GLU A 292 16.71 6.70 -3.66
N GLY A 293 16.80 6.06 -2.50
CA GLY A 293 15.69 5.26 -1.92
C GLY A 293 14.66 5.99 -1.05
N GLY A 294 14.88 7.26 -0.69
CA GLY A 294 13.95 8.03 0.15
C GLY A 294 13.83 7.55 1.62
N ILE A 295 14.64 6.59 2.05
CA ILE A 295 14.65 6.02 3.42
C ILE A 295 16.08 5.82 3.97
N PHE A 296 17.09 6.38 3.30
CA PHE A 296 18.49 6.17 3.65
C PHE A 296 18.78 6.54 5.11
N PHE A 297 18.31 7.71 5.55
CA PHE A 297 18.57 8.19 6.90
C PHE A 297 17.93 7.33 7.98
N ILE A 298 16.92 6.53 7.66
CA ILE A 298 16.27 5.61 8.60
C ILE A 298 17.07 4.31 8.73
N PHE A 299 17.52 3.72 7.63
CA PHE A 299 18.02 2.34 7.63
C PHE A 299 19.53 2.21 7.47
N SER A 300 20.23 3.19 6.90
CA SER A 300 21.68 3.10 6.71
C SER A 300 22.42 3.17 8.03
N PHE A 301 23.34 2.22 8.27
CA PHE A 301 24.18 2.17 9.47
C PHE A 301 25.05 3.42 9.62
N TYR A 302 25.38 4.09 8.52
CA TYR A 302 26.22 5.29 8.49
C TYR A 302 25.40 6.58 8.63
N SER A 303 24.06 6.50 8.68
CA SER A 303 23.24 7.69 8.78
C SER A 303 23.43 8.41 10.12
N PRO A 304 23.37 9.75 10.16
CA PRO A 304 23.50 10.50 11.41
C PRO A 304 22.42 10.12 12.45
N LEU A 305 21.21 9.76 12.01
CA LEU A 305 20.17 9.28 12.92
C LEU A 305 20.59 7.95 13.57
N LYS A 306 21.09 6.99 12.79
CA LYS A 306 21.56 5.70 13.32
C LYS A 306 22.80 5.86 14.20
N GLN A 307 23.75 6.70 13.81
CA GLN A 307 24.95 6.98 14.60
C GLN A 307 24.60 7.62 15.96
N TYR A 308 23.67 8.58 15.99
CA TYR A 308 23.17 9.13 17.25
C TYR A 308 22.51 8.05 18.11
N LEU A 309 21.65 7.21 17.52
CA LEU A 309 21.04 6.08 18.23
C LEU A 309 22.09 5.13 18.81
N TYR A 310 23.13 4.79 18.06
CA TYR A 310 24.20 3.91 18.52
C TYR A 310 25.01 4.52 19.66
N SER A 311 25.29 5.82 19.60
CA SER A 311 25.96 6.51 20.71
C SER A 311 25.15 6.46 22.02
N LYS A 312 23.82 6.35 21.94
CA LYS A 312 22.93 6.30 23.11
C LYS A 312 22.65 4.87 23.60
N TYR A 313 22.55 3.91 22.69
CA TYR A 313 22.00 2.58 23.01
C TYR A 313 22.78 1.38 22.44
N GLY A 314 23.85 1.61 21.68
CA GLY A 314 24.65 0.57 21.02
C GLY A 314 23.90 -0.26 19.97
N ALA A 315 24.64 -1.09 19.25
CA ALA A 315 24.10 -2.07 18.30
C ALA A 315 23.85 -3.43 18.99
N PRO A 316 22.93 -4.29 18.46
CA PRO A 316 21.98 -4.03 17.38
C PRO A 316 20.80 -3.13 17.82
N VAL A 317 20.09 -2.55 16.84
CA VAL A 317 18.89 -1.75 17.07
C VAL A 317 17.66 -2.64 17.09
N ASP A 318 16.97 -2.70 18.22
CA ASP A 318 15.64 -3.30 18.31
C ASP A 318 14.54 -2.22 18.23
N PHE A 319 13.29 -2.67 18.20
CA PHE A 319 12.13 -1.78 18.16
C PHE A 319 12.08 -0.83 19.36
N LYS A 320 12.48 -1.28 20.56
CA LYS A 320 12.47 -0.47 21.77
C LYS A 320 13.39 0.75 21.62
N LYS A 321 14.66 0.52 21.26
CA LYS A 321 15.65 1.58 21.02
C LYS A 321 15.20 2.54 19.93
N PHE A 322 14.61 2.02 18.85
CA PHE A 322 14.07 2.81 17.76
C PHE A 322 12.90 3.71 18.19
N ALA A 323 11.99 3.17 19.00
CA ALA A 323 10.80 3.87 19.45
C ALA A 323 11.14 5.00 20.43
N VAL A 324 12.08 4.79 21.36
CA VAL A 324 12.45 5.80 22.38
C VAL A 324 12.91 7.13 21.76
N LEU A 325 13.68 7.10 20.67
CA LEU A 325 14.17 8.33 20.00
C LEU A 325 13.18 8.95 19.02
N SER A 326 12.08 8.26 18.71
CA SER A 326 11.09 8.71 17.73
C SER A 326 10.53 10.11 18.03
N PRO A 327 10.12 10.45 19.27
CA PRO A 327 9.65 11.81 19.59
C PRO A 327 10.68 12.90 19.31
N LEU A 328 11.96 12.67 19.67
CA LEU A 328 13.04 13.63 19.44
C LEU A 328 13.22 13.87 17.94
N TYR A 329 13.27 12.80 17.14
CA TYR A 329 13.42 12.88 15.69
C TYR A 329 12.25 13.58 15.02
N LYS A 330 11.02 13.31 15.45
CA LYS A 330 9.84 14.02 14.94
C LYS A 330 9.95 15.52 15.17
N ARG A 331 10.32 15.94 16.38
CA ARG A 331 10.47 17.37 16.72
C ARG A 331 11.61 18.03 15.95
N TYR A 332 12.77 17.35 15.86
CA TYR A 332 13.91 17.85 15.10
C TYR A 332 13.61 17.98 13.61
N GLY A 333 12.99 16.97 13.00
CA GLY A 333 12.57 17.01 11.61
C GLY A 333 11.57 18.14 11.34
N TYR A 334 10.57 18.33 12.20
CA TYR A 334 9.65 19.46 12.07
C TYR A 334 10.31 20.81 12.26
N TYR A 335 11.28 20.92 13.17
CA TYR A 335 12.04 22.16 13.33
C TYR A 335 12.74 22.53 12.02
N LEU A 336 13.49 21.60 11.42
CA LEU A 336 14.16 21.82 10.13
C LEU A 336 13.17 22.17 9.01
N ILE A 337 12.07 21.41 8.87
CA ILE A 337 11.06 21.65 7.83
C ILE A 337 10.39 23.02 7.99
N LYS A 338 10.11 23.44 9.24
CA LYS A 338 9.49 24.74 9.51
C LYS A 338 10.44 25.90 9.25
N SER A 339 11.73 25.73 9.47
CA SER A 339 12.74 26.74 9.13
C SER A 339 12.91 26.89 7.61
N HIS A 340 12.70 25.82 6.85
CA HIS A 340 13.01 25.76 5.41
C HIS A 340 11.87 25.15 4.56
N PRO A 341 10.65 25.75 4.56
CA PRO A 341 9.49 25.14 3.92
C PRO A 341 9.59 25.09 2.39
N ILE A 342 10.26 26.05 1.76
CA ILE A 342 10.42 26.13 0.30
C ILE A 342 11.41 25.06 -0.16
N GLU A 343 12.51 24.93 0.55
CA GLU A 343 13.55 23.94 0.34
C GLU A 343 12.98 22.53 0.53
N PHE A 344 12.12 22.33 1.54
CA PHE A 344 11.43 21.07 1.75
C PHE A 344 10.58 20.70 0.53
N VAL A 345 9.86 21.66 -0.04
CA VAL A 345 9.10 21.43 -1.27
C VAL A 345 10.03 21.04 -2.43
N ASN A 346 11.11 21.79 -2.64
CA ASN A 346 12.02 21.58 -3.77
C ASN A 346 12.81 20.26 -3.70
N PHE A 347 13.22 19.83 -2.50
CA PHE A 347 14.13 18.71 -2.32
C PHE A 347 13.46 17.43 -1.78
N VAL A 348 12.19 17.49 -1.38
CA VAL A 348 11.44 16.32 -0.90
C VAL A 348 10.14 16.16 -1.65
N VAL A 349 9.24 17.16 -1.59
CA VAL A 349 7.89 17.05 -2.16
C VAL A 349 7.95 16.91 -3.68
N PHE A 350 8.70 17.77 -4.37
CA PHE A 350 8.81 17.75 -5.83
C PHE A 350 9.53 16.48 -6.36
N PRO A 351 10.65 16.01 -5.76
CA PRO A 351 11.21 14.72 -6.13
C PRO A 351 10.25 13.55 -5.90
N ASN A 352 9.47 13.56 -4.81
CA ASN A 352 8.45 12.54 -4.58
C ASN A 352 7.30 12.65 -5.58
N PHE A 353 6.92 13.85 -6.01
CA PHE A 353 5.96 14.07 -7.10
C PHE A 353 6.41 13.38 -8.40
N ILE A 354 7.68 13.53 -8.78
CA ILE A 354 8.26 12.85 -9.95
C ILE A 354 8.24 11.32 -9.74
N LYS A 355 8.62 10.84 -8.54
CA LYS A 355 8.57 9.41 -8.20
C LYS A 355 7.15 8.84 -8.19
N TYR A 356 6.14 9.64 -7.89
CA TYR A 356 4.74 9.21 -8.00
C TYR A 356 4.37 8.90 -9.45
N TRP A 357 4.89 9.69 -10.38
CA TRP A 357 4.65 9.49 -11.80
C TRP A 357 5.45 8.33 -12.40
N SER A 358 6.68 8.11 -11.92
CA SER A 358 7.55 7.01 -12.36
C SER A 358 8.08 6.28 -11.13
N PRO A 359 7.26 5.41 -10.52
CA PRO A 359 7.61 4.73 -9.28
C PRO A 359 8.76 3.75 -9.48
N ASN A 360 9.67 3.67 -8.51
CA ASN A 360 10.81 2.76 -8.59
C ASN A 360 10.36 1.29 -8.47
N CYS A 361 11.01 0.40 -9.24
CA CYS A 361 10.84 -1.04 -9.19
C CYS A 361 11.32 -1.69 -7.86
N GLU A 362 12.21 -1.04 -7.10
CA GLU A 362 12.76 -1.48 -5.81
C GLU A 362 13.20 -2.95 -5.81
N ILE A 363 12.39 -3.84 -5.22
CA ILE A 363 12.65 -5.29 -5.14
C ILE A 363 12.61 -5.97 -6.51
N PHE A 364 12.13 -5.28 -7.55
CA PHE A 364 12.07 -5.73 -8.94
C PHE A 364 13.13 -5.08 -9.83
N ASP A 365 14.12 -4.38 -9.27
CA ASP A 365 15.25 -3.80 -10.03
C ASP A 365 16.40 -4.82 -10.11
N ASN A 366 16.87 -5.19 -11.30
CA ASN A 366 17.96 -6.18 -11.51
C ASN A 366 19.22 -5.93 -10.67
N LYS A 367 19.55 -4.67 -10.35
CA LYS A 367 20.74 -4.33 -9.54
C LYS A 367 20.52 -4.50 -8.04
N LYS A 368 19.26 -4.50 -7.60
CA LYS A 368 18.83 -4.62 -6.19
C LYS A 368 17.98 -5.87 -5.95
N PHE A 369 17.70 -6.65 -6.99
CA PHE A 369 17.09 -7.98 -6.96
C PHE A 369 18.10 -8.96 -6.39
N SER A 370 18.40 -8.74 -5.12
CA SER A 370 18.55 -9.86 -4.23
C SER A 370 17.12 -10.10 -3.74
N ALA A 371 16.40 -11.04 -4.35
CA ALA A 371 15.60 -11.90 -3.48
C ALA A 371 16.59 -12.30 -2.39
N TYR A 372 16.40 -11.76 -1.19
CA TYR A 372 17.38 -11.96 -0.13
C TYR A 372 17.34 -13.46 0.10
N ASN A 373 18.32 -14.17 -0.45
CA ASN A 373 18.49 -15.55 -0.13
C ASN A 373 18.85 -15.55 1.35
N PRO A 374 18.22 -16.40 2.16
CA PRO A 374 18.62 -16.52 3.55
C PRO A 374 20.10 -16.94 3.58
N SER A 375 20.95 -15.95 3.83
CA SER A 375 22.40 -16.05 3.74
C SER A 375 23.02 -16.23 5.11
N THR A 376 22.26 -15.94 6.18
CA THR A 376 22.67 -16.17 7.56
C THR A 376 21.97 -17.38 8.17
N SER A 377 22.62 -18.01 9.14
CA SER A 377 22.02 -19.08 9.95
C SER A 377 20.79 -18.59 10.73
N GLU A 378 20.78 -17.31 11.14
CA GLU A 378 19.65 -16.67 11.81
C GLU A 378 18.43 -16.60 10.88
N ASP A 379 18.61 -16.19 9.62
CA ASP A 379 17.55 -16.11 8.62
C ASP A 379 16.94 -17.48 8.34
N LEU A 380 17.77 -18.50 8.13
CA LEU A 380 17.32 -19.87 7.92
C LEU A 380 16.55 -20.40 9.13
N THR A 381 16.99 -20.06 10.35
CA THR A 381 16.32 -20.47 11.59
C THR A 381 14.95 -19.81 11.70
N ILE A 382 14.86 -18.51 11.42
CA ILE A 382 13.58 -17.77 11.47
C ILE A 382 12.61 -18.27 10.40
N ILE A 383 13.07 -18.49 9.18
CA ILE A 383 12.25 -19.08 8.10
C ILE A 383 11.77 -20.47 8.50
N GLY A 384 12.67 -21.33 9.01
CA GLY A 384 12.37 -22.70 9.41
C GLY A 384 11.26 -22.85 10.46
N LYS A 385 10.98 -21.79 11.24
CA LYS A 385 9.84 -21.78 12.17
C LYS A 385 8.50 -21.87 11.45
N PHE A 386 8.38 -21.25 10.27
CA PHE A 386 7.13 -21.11 9.52
C PHE A 386 7.12 -21.88 8.21
N ILE A 387 8.27 -22.15 7.61
CA ILE A 387 8.39 -22.67 6.25
C ILE A 387 9.48 -23.75 6.21
N LYS A 388 9.13 -24.95 5.75
CA LYS A 388 10.08 -26.01 5.40
C LYS A 388 10.76 -25.64 4.09
N TYR A 389 11.82 -24.84 4.19
CA TYR A 389 12.59 -24.34 3.06
C TYR A 389 13.35 -25.48 2.35
N LYS A 390 13.20 -25.62 1.03
CA LYS A 390 13.93 -26.63 0.25
C LYS A 390 15.33 -26.11 -0.09
N LYS A 391 16.35 -26.64 0.59
CA LYS A 391 17.76 -26.16 0.54
C LYS A 391 18.44 -26.29 -0.84
N ASN A 392 17.99 -27.19 -1.71
CA ASN A 392 18.61 -27.48 -3.01
C ASN A 392 18.04 -26.64 -4.18
N SER A 393 17.29 -25.56 -3.93
CA SER A 393 16.74 -24.72 -5.00
C SER A 393 17.46 -23.37 -5.14
N ALA A 394 18.73 -23.29 -4.76
CA ALA A 394 19.52 -22.05 -4.89
C ALA A 394 19.53 -21.50 -6.34
N ASP A 395 19.22 -22.34 -7.33
CA ASP A 395 19.08 -21.98 -8.75
C ASP A 395 17.68 -21.47 -9.16
N SER A 396 16.72 -21.35 -8.23
CA SER A 396 15.32 -21.00 -8.55
C SER A 396 15.00 -19.52 -8.36
N LEU A 397 15.98 -18.61 -8.46
CA LEU A 397 15.68 -17.19 -8.57
C LEU A 397 15.31 -16.86 -10.02
N PRO A 398 14.34 -15.97 -10.27
CA PRO A 398 14.12 -15.47 -11.63
C PRO A 398 15.44 -14.91 -12.14
N GLY A 399 15.96 -15.43 -13.25
CA GLY A 399 17.16 -14.87 -13.87
C GLY A 399 16.96 -13.41 -14.27
N ASP A 400 18.06 -12.68 -14.50
CA ASP A 400 18.08 -11.24 -14.84
C ASP A 400 17.09 -10.84 -15.95
N ASN A 401 16.80 -11.77 -16.87
CA ASN A 401 15.86 -11.58 -17.99
C ASN A 401 14.39 -11.46 -17.58
N ILE A 402 13.96 -12.04 -16.46
CA ILE A 402 12.58 -11.88 -15.94
C ILE A 402 12.48 -10.52 -15.23
N ILE A 403 13.57 -10.07 -14.62
CA ILE A 403 13.57 -8.90 -13.76
C ILE A 403 13.57 -7.61 -14.60
N SER A 404 14.25 -7.61 -15.76
CA SER A 404 14.28 -6.46 -16.68
C SER A 404 12.89 -6.12 -17.23
N GLN A 405 11.98 -7.10 -17.25
CA GLN A 405 10.59 -6.91 -17.67
C GLN A 405 9.78 -6.08 -16.66
N PHE A 406 10.25 -5.92 -15.41
CA PHE A 406 9.55 -5.09 -14.43
C PHE A 406 9.68 -3.59 -14.65
N TYR A 407 10.71 -3.13 -15.37
CA TYR A 407 10.79 -1.73 -15.81
C TYR A 407 9.65 -1.38 -16.77
N LEU A 408 9.16 -2.35 -17.55
CA LEU A 408 7.98 -2.14 -18.38
C LEU A 408 6.76 -1.81 -17.52
N PHE A 409 6.62 -2.41 -16.33
CA PHE A 409 5.54 -2.06 -15.41
C PHE A 409 5.68 -0.64 -14.87
N SER A 410 6.89 -0.15 -14.57
CA SER A 410 7.08 1.26 -14.20
C SER A 410 6.52 2.18 -15.28
N LEU A 411 6.86 1.90 -16.55
CA LEU A 411 6.37 2.67 -17.69
C LEU A 411 4.85 2.56 -17.85
N LEU A 412 4.28 1.36 -17.67
CA LEU A 412 2.83 1.15 -17.75
C LEU A 412 2.06 1.92 -16.66
N PHE A 413 2.63 2.06 -15.46
CA PHE A 413 2.06 2.89 -14.40
C PHE A 413 2.11 4.37 -14.78
N SER A 414 3.23 4.86 -15.30
CA SER A 414 3.32 6.24 -15.81
C SER A 414 2.28 6.49 -16.91
N ILE A 415 2.13 5.55 -17.84
CA ILE A 415 1.12 5.63 -18.91
C ILE A 415 -0.30 5.62 -18.32
N SER A 416 -0.59 4.80 -17.30
CA SER A 416 -1.91 4.79 -16.67
C SER A 416 -2.24 6.10 -16.00
N HIS A 417 -1.28 6.72 -15.29
CA HIS A 417 -1.45 8.05 -14.69
C HIS A 417 -1.78 9.11 -15.76
N ILE A 418 -1.01 9.15 -16.86
CA ILE A 418 -1.25 10.08 -17.99
C ILE A 418 -2.66 9.87 -18.56
N LEU A 419 -2.99 8.63 -18.93
CA LEU A 419 -4.25 8.31 -19.56
C LEU A 419 -5.43 8.58 -18.63
N PHE A 420 -5.28 8.31 -17.34
CA PHE A 420 -6.29 8.64 -16.33
C PHE A 420 -6.57 10.15 -16.30
N ILE A 421 -5.52 10.98 -16.25
CA ILE A 421 -5.68 12.44 -16.24
C ILE A 421 -6.31 12.93 -17.55
N LEU A 422 -5.78 12.49 -18.71
CA LEU A 422 -6.30 12.91 -20.01
C LEU A 422 -7.77 12.52 -20.18
N THR A 423 -8.12 11.26 -19.91
CA THR A 423 -9.51 10.80 -20.02
C THR A 423 -10.43 11.47 -19.01
N SER A 424 -9.94 11.76 -17.80
CA SER A 424 -10.66 12.55 -16.80
C SER A 424 -10.96 13.97 -17.28
N VAL A 425 -9.96 14.67 -17.82
CA VAL A 425 -10.10 16.03 -18.35
C VAL A 425 -11.03 16.04 -19.56
N SER A 426 -10.83 15.14 -20.51
CA SER A 426 -11.72 14.98 -21.67
C SER A 426 -13.16 14.70 -21.24
N PHE A 427 -13.35 13.84 -20.23
CA PHE A 427 -14.68 13.54 -19.69
C PHE A 427 -15.34 14.79 -19.10
N ILE A 428 -14.63 15.57 -18.28
CA ILE A 428 -15.14 16.81 -17.69
C ILE A 428 -15.50 17.84 -18.78
N ILE A 429 -14.64 18.04 -19.77
CA ILE A 429 -14.86 19.01 -20.86
C ILE A 429 -16.06 18.60 -21.72
N LEU A 430 -16.11 17.35 -22.19
CA LEU A 430 -17.14 16.87 -23.12
C LEU A 430 -18.52 16.70 -22.46
N LYS A 431 -18.57 16.59 -21.12
CA LYS A 431 -19.81 16.32 -20.38
C LYS A 431 -20.26 17.47 -19.47
N LYS A 432 -19.65 18.65 -19.60
CA LYS A 432 -19.95 19.86 -18.81
C LYS A 432 -21.45 20.22 -18.76
N ASN A 433 -22.22 19.86 -19.79
CA ASN A 433 -23.63 20.18 -19.92
C ASN A 433 -24.57 18.96 -19.82
N ARG A 434 -24.10 17.81 -19.34
CA ARG A 434 -24.94 16.60 -19.19
C ARG A 434 -25.30 16.34 -17.73
N GLU A 435 -26.58 16.13 -17.47
CA GLU A 435 -27.04 15.65 -16.17
C GLU A 435 -26.61 14.19 -15.98
N PHE A 436 -25.74 13.96 -15.01
CA PHE A 436 -25.41 12.61 -14.57
C PHE A 436 -26.40 12.14 -13.52
N ASN A 437 -26.71 10.84 -13.53
CA ASN A 437 -27.34 10.22 -12.37
C ASN A 437 -26.43 10.41 -11.15
N TYR A 438 -27.02 10.81 -10.02
CA TYR A 438 -26.31 11.05 -8.75
C TYR A 438 -25.34 9.92 -8.36
N LYS A 439 -25.67 8.66 -8.69
CA LYS A 439 -24.80 7.50 -8.40
C LYS A 439 -23.49 7.55 -9.18
N ILE A 440 -23.55 7.92 -10.45
CA ILE A 440 -22.39 8.05 -11.33
C ILE A 440 -21.52 9.24 -10.86
N GLN A 441 -22.15 10.36 -10.54
CA GLN A 441 -21.43 11.52 -10.02
C GLN A 441 -20.71 11.21 -8.70
N THR A 442 -21.39 10.49 -7.80
CA THR A 442 -20.80 10.02 -6.53
C THR A 442 -19.62 9.08 -6.76
N LEU A 443 -19.73 8.16 -7.72
CA LEU A 443 -18.64 7.27 -8.12
C LEU A 443 -17.42 8.07 -8.60
N ILE A 444 -17.64 9.06 -9.46
CA ILE A 444 -16.57 9.93 -9.98
C ILE A 444 -15.87 10.66 -8.83
N TYR A 445 -16.63 11.27 -7.91
CA TYR A 445 -16.05 11.92 -6.74
C TYR A 445 -15.28 10.95 -5.84
N LEU A 446 -15.75 9.72 -5.68
CA LEU A 446 -15.05 8.72 -4.89
C LEU A 446 -13.71 8.33 -5.53
N ILE A 447 -13.68 8.11 -6.84
CA ILE A 447 -12.46 7.80 -7.60
C ILE A 447 -11.44 8.93 -7.44
N PHE A 448 -11.85 10.18 -7.68
CA PHE A 448 -10.95 11.32 -7.53
C PHE A 448 -10.50 11.50 -6.09
N ALA A 449 -11.38 11.32 -5.10
CA ALA A 449 -11.00 11.42 -3.70
C ALA A 449 -9.95 10.35 -3.34
N VAL A 450 -10.13 9.10 -3.79
CA VAL A 450 -9.13 8.02 -3.60
C VAL A 450 -7.80 8.39 -4.25
N TRP A 451 -7.84 8.84 -5.50
CA TRP A 451 -6.63 9.19 -6.25
C TRP A 451 -5.88 10.37 -5.63
N ILE A 452 -6.58 11.45 -5.31
CA ILE A 452 -6.01 12.67 -4.71
C ILE A 452 -5.43 12.37 -3.32
N LEU A 453 -6.16 11.65 -2.46
CA LEU A 453 -5.66 11.32 -1.13
C LEU A 453 -4.48 10.35 -1.19
N ASN A 454 -4.47 9.40 -2.12
CA ASN A 454 -3.31 8.53 -2.33
C ASN A 454 -2.09 9.34 -2.79
N PHE A 455 -2.28 10.23 -3.76
CA PHE A 455 -1.23 11.13 -4.25
C PHE A 455 -0.62 11.94 -3.12
N PHE A 456 -1.43 12.64 -2.32
CA PHE A 456 -0.93 13.42 -1.19
C PHE A 456 -0.28 12.53 -0.13
N PHE A 457 -0.86 11.35 0.16
CA PHE A 457 -0.25 10.42 1.10
C PHE A 457 1.13 9.93 0.62
N GLY A 458 1.25 9.54 -0.64
CA GLY A 458 2.49 9.08 -1.26
C GLY A 458 3.56 10.17 -1.26
N VAL A 459 3.21 11.36 -1.76
CA VAL A 459 4.15 12.49 -1.90
C VAL A 459 4.69 12.97 -0.54
N PHE A 460 3.86 13.01 0.50
CA PHE A 460 4.25 13.57 1.79
C PHE A 460 4.67 12.55 2.85
N SER A 461 4.19 11.31 2.79
CA SER A 461 4.28 10.39 3.95
C SER A 461 5.11 9.13 3.70
N GLY A 462 5.29 8.69 2.45
CA GLY A 462 5.79 7.35 2.15
C GLY A 462 6.90 7.30 1.11
N PRO A 463 7.70 6.22 1.08
CA PRO A 463 8.45 5.89 -0.13
C PRO A 463 7.45 5.48 -1.22
N ILE A 464 7.70 5.92 -2.45
CA ILE A 464 6.85 5.64 -3.61
C ILE A 464 7.56 4.60 -4.47
N VAL A 465 6.96 3.41 -4.52
CA VAL A 465 7.47 2.24 -5.24
C VAL A 465 6.30 1.52 -5.89
N ILE A 466 6.56 0.81 -6.99
CA ILE A 466 5.53 0.17 -7.82
C ILE A 466 4.58 -0.71 -7.01
N ARG A 467 5.12 -1.51 -6.07
CA ARG A 467 4.32 -2.42 -5.22
C ARG A 467 3.31 -1.73 -4.31
N TYR A 468 3.47 -0.44 -4.04
CA TYR A 468 2.52 0.32 -3.22
C TYR A 468 1.41 0.95 -4.05
N GLU A 469 1.63 1.11 -5.36
CA GLU A 469 0.70 1.78 -6.27
C GLU A 469 -0.26 0.80 -6.97
N TYR A 470 -0.14 -0.52 -6.75
CA TYR A 470 -0.99 -1.53 -7.41
C TYR A 470 -2.49 -1.24 -7.30
N PHE A 471 -2.93 -0.81 -6.11
CA PHE A 471 -4.32 -0.46 -5.88
C PHE A 471 -4.76 0.73 -6.76
N ILE A 472 -3.95 1.78 -6.83
CA ILE A 472 -4.25 2.95 -7.66
C ILE A 472 -4.19 2.63 -9.14
N PHE A 473 -3.24 1.81 -9.58
CA PHE A 473 -3.20 1.35 -10.97
C PHE A 473 -4.51 0.70 -11.41
N PHE A 474 -5.10 -0.17 -10.58
CA PHE A 474 -6.40 -0.74 -10.87
C PHE A 474 -7.53 0.29 -10.90
N MET A 475 -7.50 1.25 -9.98
CA MET A 475 -8.44 2.34 -9.96
C MET A 475 -8.37 3.18 -11.25
N GLU A 476 -7.18 3.47 -11.73
CA GLU A 476 -6.95 4.24 -12.96
C GLU A 476 -7.39 3.49 -14.21
N VAL A 477 -6.98 2.23 -14.35
CA VAL A 477 -7.39 1.37 -15.48
C VAL A 477 -8.92 1.25 -15.54
N PHE A 478 -9.56 1.12 -14.37
CA PHE A 478 -11.01 1.16 -14.25
C PHE A 478 -11.59 2.50 -14.72
N SER A 479 -11.05 3.61 -14.24
CA SER A 479 -11.53 4.95 -14.59
C SER A 479 -11.34 5.29 -16.06
N ILE A 480 -10.22 4.92 -16.67
CA ILE A 480 -9.96 5.08 -18.11
C ILE A 480 -11.04 4.33 -18.91
N SER A 481 -11.32 3.08 -18.52
CA SER A 481 -12.35 2.25 -19.15
C SER A 481 -13.76 2.83 -18.98
N PHE A 482 -14.01 3.45 -17.83
CA PHE A 482 -15.28 4.12 -17.54
C PHE A 482 -15.47 5.38 -18.40
N PHE A 483 -14.50 6.27 -18.39
CA PHE A 483 -14.59 7.57 -19.07
C PHE A 483 -14.68 7.44 -20.58
N THR A 484 -13.93 6.51 -21.18
CA THR A 484 -13.99 6.22 -22.63
C THR A 484 -15.34 5.64 -23.06
N ARG A 485 -15.91 4.69 -22.30
CA ARG A 485 -17.24 4.15 -22.62
C ARG A 485 -18.34 5.20 -22.47
N SER A 486 -18.23 6.09 -21.48
CA SER A 486 -19.20 7.17 -21.28
C SER A 486 -19.14 8.21 -22.39
N THR A 487 -18.03 8.33 -23.13
CA THR A 487 -17.96 9.11 -24.37
C THR A 487 -18.53 8.36 -25.57
N ASP A 488 -18.49 7.02 -25.62
CA ASP A 488 -19.02 6.29 -26.80
C ASP A 488 -20.55 6.24 -26.87
N LYS A 489 -21.25 6.29 -25.72
CA LYS A 489 -22.72 6.49 -25.67
C LYS A 489 -23.12 7.95 -25.96
N ILE A 490 -22.42 8.61 -26.88
CA ILE A 490 -22.78 9.91 -27.45
C ILE A 490 -23.79 9.76 -28.61
N SER A 491 -24.01 8.54 -29.09
CA SER A 491 -25.10 8.20 -29.99
C SER A 491 -26.13 7.31 -29.28
N TYR A 492 -27.41 7.53 -29.60
CA TYR A 492 -28.63 6.84 -29.15
C TYR A 492 -29.45 7.52 -28.05
N ASN A 493 -30.39 8.31 -28.59
CA ASN A 493 -31.67 8.86 -28.09
C ASN A 493 -31.61 9.96 -27.04
#